data_AF-A0A7X8DNE1-F1
#
_entry.id   AF-A0A7X8DNE1-F1
#
_cell.length_a   1.000
_cell.length_b   1.000
_cell.length_c   1.000
_cell.angle_alpha   90.00
_cell.angle_beta   90.00
_cell.angle_gamma   90.00
#
_symmetry.space_group_name_H-M   'P 1'
#
loop_
_entity.id
_entity.type
_entity.pdbx_description
1 polymer ?
#
loop_
_entity_poly.entity_id
_entity_poly.type
_entity_poly.pdbx_seq_one_letter_code
_entity_poly.pdbx_strand_id
1 'polypeptide(L)'
;ASNYLGSKYLKDCTLYVTLEPCAMCAGAAYWTQIDRVVFGAYDKKYINVDKKTLYHPKTQLIGGVLEDECASVISDFFKNKR
;
A
#
# COMPACT_ATOMS: atom_id res chain seq x y z
N ALA A 1 -0.41 -10.25 10.64
CA ALA A 1 0.41 -9.34 11.47
C ALA A 1 -0.20 -9.14 12.85
N SER A 2 -1.36 -8.46 12.97
CA SER A 2 -2.01 -8.20 14.27
C SER A 2 -2.24 -9.47 15.12
N ASN A 3 -2.83 -10.53 14.55
CA ASN A 3 -3.01 -11.81 15.26
C ASN A 3 -1.70 -12.46 15.71
N TYR A 4 -0.61 -12.28 14.95
CA TYR A 4 0.69 -12.86 15.26
C TYR A 4 1.40 -12.08 16.36
N LEU A 5 1.32 -10.74 16.32
CA LEU A 5 1.90 -9.84 17.32
C LEU A 5 1.02 -9.70 18.58
N GLY A 6 -0.21 -10.24 18.56
CA GLY A 6 -1.19 -10.08 19.63
C GLY A 6 -1.63 -8.62 19.85
N SER A 7 -1.37 -7.73 18.89
CA SER A 7 -1.61 -6.29 19.01
C SER A 7 -2.46 -5.78 17.86
N LYS A 8 -3.49 -4.98 18.21
CA LYS A 8 -4.31 -4.25 17.24
C LYS A 8 -3.50 -3.21 16.46
N TYR A 9 -2.49 -2.61 17.11
CA TYR A 9 -1.67 -1.57 16.50
C TYR A 9 -0.34 -2.13 16.02
N LEU A 10 0.01 -1.79 14.78
CA LEU A 10 1.23 -2.23 14.11
C LEU A 10 2.31 -1.15 14.21
N LYS A 11 2.70 -0.82 15.44
CA LYS A 11 3.80 0.10 15.70
C LYS A 11 5.14 -0.50 15.28
N ASP A 12 6.04 0.37 14.84
CA ASP A 12 7.36 0.04 14.29
C ASP A 12 7.33 -0.93 13.10
N CYS A 13 6.16 -1.10 12.47
CA CYS A 13 5.97 -1.96 11.32
C CYS A 13 6.02 -1.16 10.01
N THR A 14 6.64 -1.75 8.99
CA THR A 14 6.61 -1.23 7.61
C THR A 14 5.91 -2.23 6.70
N LEU A 15 4.87 -1.78 6.01
CA LEU A 15 4.18 -2.58 4.97
C LEU A 15 4.82 -2.31 3.62
N TYR A 16 5.31 -3.36 2.96
CA TYR A 16 5.78 -3.31 1.57
C TYR A 16 4.72 -3.93 0.66
N VAL A 17 4.39 -3.24 -0.42
CA VAL A 17 3.42 -3.71 -1.42
C VAL A 17 3.85 -3.28 -2.83
N THR A 18 3.68 -4.15 -3.83
CA THR A 18 4.16 -3.85 -5.19
C THR A 18 3.29 -2.83 -5.93
N LEU A 19 2.01 -2.72 -5.58
CA LEU A 19 1.06 -1.76 -6.14
C LEU A 19 0.53 -0.84 -5.04
N GLU A 20 0.24 0.41 -5.41
CA GLU A 20 -0.43 1.36 -4.55
C GLU A 20 -1.68 0.76 -3.84
N PRO A 21 -1.79 0.88 -2.51
CA PRO A 21 -2.95 0.36 -1.77
C PRO A 21 -4.24 1.09 -2.16
N CYS A 22 -5.30 0.32 -2.43
CA CYS A 22 -6.65 0.85 -2.66
C CYS A 22 -7.30 1.34 -1.35
N ALA A 23 -8.52 1.90 -1.44
CA ALA A 23 -9.24 2.49 -0.31
C ALA A 23 -9.43 1.53 0.86
N MET A 24 -9.73 0.27 0.55
CA MET A 24 -9.88 -0.79 1.54
C MET A 24 -8.58 -1.02 2.31
N CYS A 25 -7.46 -1.17 1.59
CA CYS A 25 -6.16 -1.42 2.19
C CYS A 25 -5.62 -0.21 2.96
N ALA A 26 -5.83 1.00 2.42
CA ALA A 26 -5.48 2.24 3.09
C ALA A 26 -6.27 2.43 4.40
N GLY A 27 -7.57 2.15 4.39
CA GLY A 27 -8.40 2.14 5.60
C GLY A 27 -7.96 1.10 6.63
N ALA A 28 -7.54 -0.10 6.19
CA ALA A 28 -6.97 -1.08 7.10
C ALA A 28 -5.64 -0.59 7.73
N ALA A 29 -4.78 0.05 6.94
CA ALA A 29 -3.56 0.69 7.43
C ALA A 29 -3.85 1.81 8.43
N TYR A 30 -4.91 2.60 8.20
CA TYR A 30 -5.40 3.61 9.13
C TYR A 30 -5.78 2.99 10.49
N TRP A 31 -6.64 1.97 10.49
CA TRP A 31 -7.16 1.36 11.72
C TRP A 31 -6.10 0.63 12.54
N THR A 32 -5.12 0.03 11.85
CA THR A 32 -3.98 -0.63 12.48
C THR A 32 -2.88 0.35 12.90
N GLN A 33 -2.99 1.63 12.51
CA GLN A 33 -2.01 2.69 12.77
C GLN A 33 -0.57 2.27 12.45
N ILE A 34 -0.39 1.64 11.28
CA ILE A 34 0.93 1.25 10.81
C ILE A 34 1.79 2.48 10.55
N ASP A 35 3.08 2.41 10.92
CA ASP A 35 3.93 3.60 10.90
C ASP A 35 4.44 3.94 9.48
N ARG A 36 4.63 2.93 8.62
CA ARG A 36 5.10 3.14 7.25
C ARG A 36 4.45 2.20 6.25
N VAL A 37 4.10 2.75 5.09
CA VAL A 37 3.67 2.01 3.90
C VAL A 37 4.58 2.40 2.74
N VAL A 38 5.24 1.39 2.17
CA VAL A 38 6.13 1.51 1.02
C VAL A 38 5.48 0.77 -0.14
N PHE A 39 5.26 1.47 -1.26
CA PHE A 39 4.71 0.87 -2.46
C PHE A 39 5.54 1.14 -3.71
N GLY A 40 5.44 0.21 -4.67
CA GLY A 40 6.17 0.28 -5.93
C GLY A 40 5.45 1.09 -7.00
N ALA A 41 4.62 0.42 -7.78
CA ALA A 41 3.88 1.04 -8.88
C ALA A 41 2.67 1.85 -8.40
N TYR A 42 2.42 2.99 -9.03
CA TYR A 42 1.20 3.76 -8.83
C TYR A 42 0.02 3.15 -9.58
N ASP A 43 -1.16 3.13 -8.94
CA ASP A 43 -2.38 2.71 -9.61
C ASP A 43 -3.03 3.90 -10.33
N LYS A 44 -2.99 3.88 -11.66
CA LYS A 44 -3.58 4.92 -12.51
C LYS A 44 -5.09 5.09 -12.29
N LYS A 45 -5.80 4.06 -11.81
CA LYS A 45 -7.23 4.15 -11.48
C LYS A 45 -7.47 4.83 -10.13
N TYR A 46 -6.44 4.93 -9.30
CA TYR A 46 -6.51 5.41 -7.93
C TYR A 46 -5.99 6.86 -7.75
N ILE A 47 -5.59 7.51 -8.85
CA ILE A 47 -5.02 8.88 -8.87
C ILE A 47 -5.96 9.93 -8.26
N ASN A 48 -7.28 9.77 -8.37
CA ASN A 48 -8.26 10.79 -7.97
C ASN A 48 -8.69 10.71 -6.50
N VAL A 49 -8.04 9.87 -5.68
CA VAL A 49 -8.42 9.71 -4.27
C VAL A 49 -7.51 10.54 -3.38
N ASP A 50 -8.10 11.29 -2.45
CA ASP A 50 -7.35 12.08 -1.47
C ASP A 50 -6.62 11.16 -0.47
N LYS A 51 -5.32 10.98 -0.69
CA LYS A 51 -4.47 10.12 0.12
C LYS A 51 -4.30 10.65 1.54
N LYS A 52 -4.47 11.96 1.78
CA LYS A 52 -4.26 12.54 3.12
C LYS A 52 -5.32 12.11 4.14
N THR A 53 -6.53 11.76 3.67
CA THR A 53 -7.64 11.35 4.56
C THR A 53 -7.71 9.84 4.75
N LEU A 54 -7.10 9.07 3.84
CA LEU A 54 -7.17 7.61 3.86
C LEU A 54 -6.21 6.94 4.84
N TYR A 55 -5.07 7.57 5.12
CA TYR A 55 -4.05 7.04 6.00
C TYR A 55 -4.05 7.80 7.32
N HIS A 56 -3.60 7.13 8.37
CA HIS A 56 -3.48 7.78 9.67
C HIS A 56 -2.45 8.92 9.54
N PRO A 57 -2.65 10.11 10.15
CA PRO A 57 -1.76 11.27 9.95
C PRO A 57 -0.28 11.04 10.30
N LYS A 58 0.01 10.02 11.11
CA LYS A 58 1.37 9.61 11.49
C LYS A 58 1.99 8.56 10.55
N THR A 59 1.21 7.97 9.65
CA THR A 59 1.69 6.96 8.71
C THR A 59 2.52 7.63 7.62
N GLN A 60 3.76 7.18 7.44
CA GLN A 60 4.65 7.61 6.37
C GLN A 60 4.35 6.83 5.10
N LEU A 61 4.13 7.55 3.99
CA LEU A 61 3.93 6.95 2.67
C LEU A 61 5.16 7.17 1.80
N ILE A 62 5.68 6.07 1.24
CA ILE A 62 6.80 6.09 0.28
C ILE A 62 6.34 5.34 -0.96
N GLY A 63 6.29 6.02 -2.10
CA GLY A 63 5.87 5.44 -3.39
C GLY A 63 7.00 5.46 -4.42
N GLY A 64 6.88 4.65 -5.46
CA GLY A 64 7.82 4.63 -6.59
C GLY A 64 9.03 3.70 -6.39
N VAL A 65 9.01 2.82 -5.39
CA VAL A 65 10.14 1.91 -5.13
C VAL A 65 10.09 0.73 -6.11
N LEU A 66 11.08 0.61 -7.00
CA LEU A 66 11.08 -0.40 -8.06
C LEU A 66 9.81 -0.32 -8.92
N GLU A 67 9.40 0.91 -9.26
CA GLU A 67 8.14 1.19 -9.95
C GLU A 67 8.04 0.44 -11.28
N ASP A 68 9.09 0.47 -12.09
CA ASP A 68 9.10 -0.19 -13.40
C ASP A 68 9.00 -1.72 -13.27
N GLU A 69 9.72 -2.33 -12.33
CA GLU A 69 9.63 -3.77 -12.09
C GLU A 69 8.27 -4.18 -11.52
N CYS A 70 7.71 -3.37 -10.62
CA CYS A 70 6.38 -3.64 -10.07
C CYS A 70 5.28 -3.51 -11.13
N ALA A 71 5.40 -2.52 -12.02
CA ALA A 71 4.44 -2.28 -13.10
C ALA A 71 4.53 -3.36 -14.19
N SER A 72 5.74 -3.86 -14.49
CA SER A 72 5.94 -4.91 -15.48
C SER A 72 5.25 -6.22 -15.08
N VAL A 73 5.38 -6.64 -13.81
CA VAL A 73 4.74 -7.84 -13.27
C VAL A 73 3.22 -7.83 -13.49
N ILE A 74 2.58 -6.70 -13.19
CA ILE A 74 1.12 -6.53 -13.35
C ILE A 74 0.75 -6.52 -14.85
N SER A 75 1.52 -5.80 -15.66
CA SER A 75 1.28 -5.71 -17.10
C SER A 75 1.37 -7.07 -17.78
N ASP A 76 2.38 -7.86 -17.42
CA ASP A 76 2.64 -9.19 -17.99
C ASP A 76 1.58 -10.20 -17.54
N PHE A 77 1.11 -10.11 -16.29
CA PHE A 77 -0.04 -10.90 -15.83
C PHE A 77 -1.29 -10.68 -16.71
N PHE A 78 -1.63 -9.43 -17.02
CA PHE A 78 -2.80 -9.12 -17.86
C PHE A 78 -2.59 -9.42 -19.35
N LYS A 79 -1.36 -9.33 -19.87
CA LYS A 79 -1.05 -9.77 -21.24
C LYS A 79 -1.28 -11.27 -21.40
N ASN A 80 -0.86 -12.08 -20.43
CA ASN A 80 -0.99 -13.55 -20.49
C ASN A 80 -2.41 -14.08 -20.27
N LYS A 81 -3.34 -13.21 -19.84
CA LYS A 81 -4.76 -13.53 -19.62
C LYS A 81 -5.66 -13.14 -20.81
N ARG A 82 -5.11 -12.50 -21.83
CA ARG A 82 -5.82 -12.00 -23.02
C ARG A 82 -5.71 -12.94 -24.20
#